data_AF-A0A017SYK4-F1
#
_entry.id   AF-A0A017SYK4-F1
#
_cell.length_a   1.000
_cell.length_b   1.000
_cell.length_c   1.000
_cell.angle_alpha   90.00
_cell.angle_beta   90.00
_cell.angle_gamma   90.00
#
_symmetry.space_group_name_H-M   'P 1'
#
loop_
_entity.id
_entity.type
_entity.pdbx_description
1 polymer ?
#
loop_
_entity_poly.entity_id
_entity_poly.type
_entity_poly.pdbx_seq_one_letter_code
_entity_poly.pdbx_strand_id
1 'polypeptide(L)'
;MLRTFYYDSDVDGFGDVANFTDDCTMPEGYVEDADDCNDFNESVHPAAEETCNGLDDNCNDETDESTVDSGGACDTGQQGICALGAGVCQEGILVCVRSHQPSPESCDGLDNDCDGVVDEDNPGGTVSCALTGEVGACAEGVTYCTHGEIECAPLYLPGPETCDGMDNDCNGVVDEGVKSTFYRDADGDSYGNPALPAQACSAPAGYVANANDCNDSNAGIKPGATEICDGVDNNCANGTNDEVRNTYYRDADGDGYGVASPTTHACSKPAGYAQQAGDCNDNNSSVYPNRAEVCGDGTDNNCNGQNNEGCQAPVCTSGTKRGCCKPCAAAPSSSLTASPPDSCDPLTHSCPDRDGETADILPPIYCDEPGTCSDWEWCVAGQWNWCGGGTTGVH
;
A
#
# COMPACT_ATOMS: atom_id res chain seq x y z
N MET A 1 107.58 34.41 51.67
CA MET A 1 107.08 35.81 51.54
C MET A 1 105.96 35.94 52.54
N LEU A 2 105.79 37.10 53.15
CA LEU A 2 104.59 37.33 53.97
C LEU A 2 103.36 37.31 53.06
N ARG A 3 102.29 36.69 53.54
CA ARG A 3 100.94 36.73 52.99
C ARG A 3 100.01 37.24 54.09
N THR A 4 98.98 37.96 53.68
CA THR A 4 97.89 38.36 54.56
C THR A 4 96.88 37.22 54.59
N PHE A 5 96.38 36.89 55.78
CA PHE A 5 95.33 35.90 56.01
C PHE A 5 94.24 36.54 56.87
N TYR A 6 92.99 36.20 56.61
CA TYR A 6 91.79 36.77 57.26
C TYR A 6 91.21 35.75 58.22
N TYR A 7 90.72 36.18 59.37
CA TYR A 7 90.10 35.29 60.35
C TYR A 7 88.80 34.75 59.78
N ASP A 8 88.58 33.45 59.98
CA ASP A 8 87.44 32.67 59.51
C ASP A 8 86.72 32.12 60.76
N SER A 9 85.65 32.81 61.14
CA SER A 9 84.98 32.70 62.44
C SER A 9 83.82 31.70 62.44
N ASP A 10 83.12 31.56 61.31
CA ASP A 10 82.03 30.60 61.09
C ASP A 10 82.44 29.36 60.27
N VAL A 11 83.62 29.38 59.62
CA VAL A 11 84.30 28.23 59.01
C VAL A 11 83.72 27.82 57.65
N ASP A 12 83.29 28.79 56.84
CA ASP A 12 82.87 28.55 55.45
C ASP A 12 83.99 28.64 54.40
N GLY A 13 85.13 29.24 54.76
CA GLY A 13 86.33 29.36 53.92
C GLY A 13 86.61 30.77 53.37
N PHE A 14 85.77 31.75 53.67
CA PHE A 14 86.01 33.18 53.49
C PHE A 14 86.32 33.82 54.86
N GLY A 15 86.54 35.13 54.96
CA GLY A 15 86.89 35.75 56.25
C GLY A 15 87.02 37.27 56.25
N ASP A 16 86.93 37.87 57.45
CA ASP A 16 86.75 39.31 57.65
C ASP A 16 87.97 40.17 57.24
N VAL A 17 87.77 41.05 56.24
CA VAL A 17 88.72 42.12 55.82
C VAL A 17 89.27 42.97 56.97
N ALA A 18 88.52 43.14 58.07
CA ALA A 18 88.92 43.92 59.23
C ALA A 18 89.73 43.13 60.27
N ASN A 19 89.78 41.80 60.17
CA ASN A 19 90.43 40.90 61.13
C ASN A 19 91.50 40.02 60.48
N PHE A 20 92.60 40.66 60.03
CA PHE A 20 93.69 40.01 59.30
C PHE A 20 95.02 39.95 60.06
N THR A 21 95.89 39.04 59.63
CA THR A 21 97.28 38.90 60.10
C THR A 21 98.25 38.62 58.94
N ASP A 22 99.49 39.10 59.05
CA ASP A 22 100.56 38.83 58.08
C ASP A 22 101.51 37.74 58.60
N ASP A 23 101.55 36.57 57.94
CA ASP A 23 102.47 35.48 58.29
C ASP A 23 103.08 34.82 57.04
N CYS A 24 104.03 33.90 57.23
CA CYS A 24 104.65 33.09 56.18
C CYS A 24 103.87 31.79 55.88
N THR A 25 102.96 31.38 56.77
CA THR A 25 102.09 30.20 56.66
C THR A 25 100.75 30.51 57.29
N MET A 26 99.66 30.05 56.69
CA MET A 26 98.28 30.25 57.16
C MET A 26 98.11 29.77 58.61
N PRO A 27 97.73 30.65 59.55
CA PRO A 27 97.40 30.24 60.92
C PRO A 27 96.12 29.38 60.98
N GLU A 28 95.89 28.73 62.12
CA GLU A 28 94.67 27.94 62.36
C GLU A 28 93.46 28.89 62.57
N GLY A 29 92.37 28.66 61.82
CA GLY A 29 91.19 29.53 61.80
C GLY A 29 91.36 30.81 60.96
N TYR A 30 92.20 30.76 59.92
CA TYR A 30 92.39 31.86 58.96
C TYR A 30 92.42 31.33 57.53
N VAL A 31 92.03 32.17 56.57
CA VAL A 31 91.95 31.87 55.13
C VAL A 31 92.70 32.90 54.26
N GLU A 32 92.86 32.63 52.96
CA GLU A 32 93.47 33.59 52.00
C GLU A 32 92.46 34.49 51.30
N ASP A 33 91.19 34.10 51.27
CA ASP A 33 90.09 34.91 50.72
C ASP A 33 89.58 35.89 51.78
N ALA A 34 89.06 37.03 51.35
CA ALA A 34 88.69 38.14 52.22
C ALA A 34 87.28 38.67 51.94
N ASP A 35 86.61 38.14 50.91
CA ASP A 35 85.42 38.77 50.34
C ASP A 35 84.13 38.42 51.12
N ASP A 36 84.26 38.00 52.38
CA ASP A 36 83.15 37.70 53.29
C ASP A 36 82.49 39.00 53.82
N CYS A 37 81.16 39.06 53.71
CA CYS A 37 80.34 40.15 54.20
C CYS A 37 79.73 39.91 55.60
N ASN A 38 79.82 38.70 56.15
CA ASN A 38 79.27 38.33 57.47
C ASN A 38 79.95 37.09 58.12
N ASP A 39 81.20 37.26 58.62
CA ASP A 39 82.07 36.37 59.45
C ASP A 39 81.45 35.88 60.80
N PHE A 40 80.14 35.64 60.82
CA PHE A 40 79.36 35.08 61.92
C PHE A 40 78.19 34.20 61.42
N ASN A 41 78.09 33.92 60.11
CA ASN A 41 77.04 33.13 59.49
C ASN A 41 77.56 32.35 58.26
N GLU A 42 77.87 31.06 58.46
CA GLU A 42 78.38 30.06 57.48
C GLU A 42 77.56 29.87 56.17
N SER A 43 76.51 30.65 55.97
CA SER A 43 75.62 30.65 54.80
C SER A 43 75.66 31.96 54.02
N VAL A 44 76.48 32.94 54.41
CA VAL A 44 76.58 34.27 53.79
C VAL A 44 78.03 34.53 53.38
N HIS A 45 78.38 34.20 52.12
CA HIS A 45 79.73 34.29 51.59
C HIS A 45 79.73 34.28 50.04
N PRO A 46 80.80 34.74 49.34
CA PRO A 46 80.91 34.84 47.87
C PRO A 46 80.65 33.59 47.00
N ALA A 47 80.39 32.44 47.61
CA ALA A 47 80.08 31.18 46.93
C ALA A 47 78.77 30.53 47.44
N ALA A 48 77.99 31.25 48.25
CA ALA A 48 76.65 30.86 48.65
C ALA A 48 75.68 30.97 47.45
N GLU A 49 74.50 30.36 47.58
CA GLU A 49 73.40 30.50 46.65
C GLU A 49 72.31 31.33 47.32
N GLU A 50 71.84 32.40 46.66
CA GLU A 50 70.81 33.31 47.20
C GLU A 50 69.54 32.61 47.68
N THR A 51 68.98 33.13 48.77
CA THR A 51 67.66 32.74 49.30
C THR A 51 66.84 33.96 49.71
N CYS A 52 65.53 33.99 49.39
CA CYS A 52 64.61 35.06 49.80
C CYS A 52 64.52 35.17 51.33
N ASN A 53 65.41 35.96 51.91
CA ASN A 53 65.58 36.10 53.34
C ASN A 53 65.87 37.57 53.74
N GLY A 54 66.13 38.44 52.76
CA GLY A 54 66.45 39.86 52.95
C GLY A 54 67.90 40.15 53.32
N LEU A 55 68.81 39.22 53.03
CA LEU A 55 70.27 39.35 53.12
C LEU A 55 70.88 39.24 51.72
N ASP A 56 72.09 39.76 51.57
CA ASP A 56 72.98 39.49 50.43
C ASP A 56 73.73 38.20 50.79
N ASP A 57 73.21 37.02 50.41
CA ASP A 57 73.82 35.75 50.82
C ASP A 57 75.16 35.52 50.09
N ASN A 58 75.32 36.00 48.85
CA ASN A 58 76.54 35.85 48.04
C ASN A 58 77.49 37.06 48.03
N CYS A 59 77.29 38.03 48.91
CA CYS A 59 78.16 39.20 49.12
C CYS A 59 78.46 40.01 47.85
N ASN A 60 77.46 40.27 47.00
CA ASN A 60 77.64 40.96 45.71
C ASN A 60 77.10 42.41 45.64
N ASP A 61 76.67 42.99 46.78
CA ASP A 61 76.01 44.29 46.94
C ASP A 61 74.55 44.38 46.39
N GLU A 62 73.97 43.28 45.87
CA GLU A 62 72.52 43.15 45.62
C GLU A 62 71.87 42.28 46.73
N THR A 63 70.54 42.10 46.72
CA THR A 63 69.82 41.37 47.78
C THR A 63 68.63 40.67 47.15
N ASP A 64 68.46 39.37 47.41
CA ASP A 64 67.41 38.53 46.83
C ASP A 64 67.36 38.59 45.26
N GLU A 65 68.49 38.71 44.56
CA GLU A 65 68.55 39.06 43.12
C GLU A 65 68.47 37.87 42.14
N SER A 66 68.54 36.63 42.65
CA SER A 66 68.65 35.42 41.84
C SER A 66 67.31 34.87 41.34
N THR A 67 67.25 34.41 40.08
CA THR A 67 66.03 33.77 39.53
C THR A 67 65.68 32.41 40.15
N VAL A 68 66.58 31.82 40.94
CA VAL A 68 66.34 30.57 41.69
C VAL A 68 65.28 30.79 42.79
N ASP A 69 65.08 32.05 43.15
CA ASP A 69 64.32 32.50 44.32
C ASP A 69 62.80 32.68 44.10
N SER A 70 62.31 32.46 42.88
CA SER A 70 60.88 32.53 42.54
C SER A 70 60.05 31.35 43.08
N GLY A 71 60.43 30.75 44.21
CA GLY A 71 59.68 29.78 45.04
C GLY A 71 59.10 28.52 44.39
N GLY A 72 59.31 28.30 43.09
CA GLY A 72 58.59 27.31 42.31
C GLY A 72 57.08 27.60 42.21
N ALA A 73 56.31 26.55 41.93
CA ALA A 73 54.85 26.61 41.98
C ALA A 73 54.38 26.56 43.44
N CYS A 74 53.44 27.42 43.80
CA CYS A 74 52.88 27.56 45.14
C CYS A 74 51.34 27.58 45.10
N ASP A 75 50.71 27.40 46.26
CA ASP A 75 49.26 27.49 46.41
C ASP A 75 48.89 28.87 46.99
N THR A 76 48.04 29.62 46.28
CA THR A 76 47.55 30.94 46.71
C THR A 76 46.40 30.88 47.71
N GLY A 77 45.81 29.70 47.93
CA GLY A 77 44.58 29.50 48.69
C GLY A 77 43.32 30.00 47.98
N GLN A 78 43.38 30.31 46.69
CA GLN A 78 42.22 30.64 45.85
C GLN A 78 41.58 29.35 45.28
N GLN A 79 40.40 29.48 44.68
CA GLN A 79 39.70 28.36 44.07
C GLN A 79 40.11 28.19 42.59
N GLY A 80 39.69 27.08 41.98
CA GLY A 80 39.92 26.79 40.57
C GLY A 80 41.36 26.89 40.10
N ILE A 81 41.54 27.39 38.87
CA ILE A 81 42.87 27.60 38.27
C ILE A 81 43.69 28.67 39.01
N CYS A 82 43.05 29.55 39.78
CA CYS A 82 43.70 30.61 40.55
C CYS A 82 44.47 30.07 41.77
N ALA A 83 44.19 28.85 42.23
CA ALA A 83 44.96 28.19 43.28
C ALA A 83 46.46 28.14 42.94
N LEU A 84 46.79 27.91 41.66
CA LEU A 84 48.18 27.86 41.20
C LEU A 84 48.82 29.26 41.11
N GLY A 85 49.80 29.48 41.98
CA GLY A 85 50.69 30.63 41.97
C GLY A 85 52.13 30.29 41.63
N ALA A 86 52.94 31.34 41.48
CA ALA A 86 54.39 31.29 41.49
C ALA A 86 54.91 32.03 42.72
N GLY A 87 55.99 31.53 43.32
CA GLY A 87 56.71 32.30 44.32
C GLY A 87 57.34 33.54 43.67
N VAL A 88 57.31 34.66 44.37
CA VAL A 88 58.07 35.86 44.01
C VAL A 88 58.60 36.44 45.31
N CYS A 89 59.91 36.63 45.42
CA CYS A 89 60.46 37.35 46.55
C CYS A 89 60.04 38.82 46.48
N GLN A 90 59.48 39.32 47.58
CA GLN A 90 59.08 40.71 47.75
C GLN A 90 59.55 41.16 49.13
N GLU A 91 60.57 42.02 49.14
CA GLU A 91 61.13 42.61 50.38
C GLU A 91 61.63 41.54 51.39
N GLY A 92 62.43 40.56 50.94
CA GLY A 92 62.94 39.46 51.78
C GLY A 92 61.90 38.45 52.23
N ILE A 93 60.70 38.44 51.60
CA ILE A 93 59.62 37.50 51.91
C ILE A 93 59.15 36.81 50.63
N LEU A 94 59.16 35.48 50.64
CA LEU A 94 58.65 34.69 49.52
C LEU A 94 57.12 34.73 49.49
N VAL A 95 56.56 35.54 48.58
CA VAL A 95 55.11 35.73 48.42
C VAL A 95 54.60 34.86 47.28
N CYS A 96 53.56 34.06 47.54
CA CYS A 96 52.85 33.35 46.47
C CYS A 96 51.91 34.31 45.73
N VAL A 97 52.20 34.60 44.46
CA VAL A 97 51.34 35.40 43.58
C VAL A 97 50.64 34.51 42.56
N ARG A 98 49.36 34.77 42.28
CA ARG A 98 48.58 33.96 41.32
C ARG A 98 49.19 33.98 39.91
N SER A 99 49.27 32.82 39.28
CA SER A 99 49.78 32.68 37.90
C SER A 99 48.68 32.88 36.86
N HIS A 100 47.42 32.65 37.23
CA HIS A 100 46.25 32.87 36.39
C HIS A 100 45.39 34.02 36.94
N GLN A 101 44.66 34.70 36.05
CA GLN A 101 43.67 35.70 36.42
C GLN A 101 42.27 35.16 36.08
N PRO A 102 41.25 35.46 36.90
CA PRO A 102 39.85 35.21 36.58
C PRO A 102 39.48 35.61 35.16
N SER A 103 38.85 34.68 34.44
CA SER A 103 38.30 34.87 33.11
C SER A 103 36.95 34.16 33.02
N PRO A 104 36.01 34.60 32.17
CA PRO A 104 34.72 33.92 32.03
C PRO A 104 34.88 32.43 31.73
N GLU A 105 33.98 31.62 32.28
CA GLU A 105 33.99 30.18 32.14
C GLU A 105 34.10 29.70 30.69
N SER A 106 34.80 28.58 30.55
CA SER A 106 34.98 27.84 29.31
C SER A 106 34.70 26.39 29.64
N CYS A 107 33.95 25.69 28.79
CA CYS A 107 33.60 24.29 29.03
C CYS A 107 34.84 23.40 28.93
N ASP A 108 35.55 23.24 30.04
CA ASP A 108 36.81 22.49 30.15
C ASP A 108 36.96 21.76 31.51
N GLY A 109 35.97 21.89 32.41
CA GLY A 109 35.94 21.19 33.69
C GLY A 109 36.83 21.82 34.76
N LEU A 110 37.27 23.06 34.54
CA LEU A 110 37.98 23.89 35.49
C LEU A 110 37.09 25.05 35.95
N ASP A 111 37.47 25.66 37.06
CA ASP A 111 36.90 26.90 37.59
C ASP A 111 37.84 28.03 37.14
N ASN A 112 37.45 28.74 36.09
CA ASN A 112 38.27 29.69 35.33
C ASN A 112 38.04 31.16 35.79
N ASP A 113 36.87 31.45 36.34
CA ASP A 113 36.49 32.73 36.95
C ASP A 113 36.86 32.78 38.46
N CYS A 114 37.09 31.62 39.07
CA CYS A 114 37.57 31.40 40.44
C CYS A 114 36.55 31.71 41.55
N ASP A 115 35.23 31.65 41.26
CA ASP A 115 34.15 31.76 42.27
C ASP A 115 33.94 30.48 43.11
N GLY A 116 34.42 29.32 42.65
CA GLY A 116 34.30 28.02 43.31
C GLY A 116 33.22 27.09 42.76
N VAL A 117 32.53 27.48 41.69
CA VAL A 117 31.73 26.61 40.82
C VAL A 117 32.57 26.28 39.58
N VAL A 118 32.21 25.20 38.86
CA VAL A 118 32.89 24.75 37.64
C VAL A 118 31.85 24.74 36.52
N ASP A 119 32.20 25.31 35.36
CA ASP A 119 31.38 25.38 34.15
C ASP A 119 29.95 25.99 34.37
N GLU A 120 29.76 26.99 35.24
CA GLU A 120 28.42 27.57 35.49
C GLU A 120 27.88 28.46 34.36
N ASP A 121 26.57 28.71 34.39
CA ASP A 121 25.82 29.43 33.34
C ASP A 121 25.97 28.87 31.90
N ASN A 122 26.43 27.62 31.76
CA ASN A 122 26.51 26.84 30.51
C ASN A 122 27.48 27.46 29.47
N PRO A 123 28.80 27.50 29.76
CA PRO A 123 29.79 28.18 28.94
C PRO A 123 29.92 27.52 27.57
N GLY A 124 29.87 28.30 26.49
CA GLY A 124 29.88 27.77 25.11
C GLY A 124 28.62 26.99 24.69
N GLY A 125 27.63 26.86 25.59
CA GLY A 125 26.35 26.22 25.31
C GLY A 125 25.37 27.10 24.53
N THR A 126 24.14 26.61 24.38
CA THR A 126 23.00 27.26 23.69
C THR A 126 23.16 27.50 22.18
N VAL A 127 24.21 26.93 21.56
CA VAL A 127 24.43 26.96 20.11
C VAL A 127 23.65 25.82 19.46
N SER A 128 23.02 26.08 18.31
CA SER A 128 22.35 25.03 17.53
C SER A 128 23.34 23.96 17.06
N CYS A 129 23.04 22.69 17.34
CA CYS A 129 23.79 21.53 16.91
C CYS A 129 22.87 20.52 16.21
N ALA A 130 23.45 19.58 15.47
CA ALA A 130 22.73 18.50 14.80
C ALA A 130 23.11 17.16 15.42
N LEU A 131 22.10 16.36 15.78
CA LEU A 131 22.31 15.03 16.35
C LEU A 131 22.65 14.03 15.24
N THR A 132 23.83 13.40 15.33
CA THR A 132 24.32 12.50 14.28
C THR A 132 23.62 11.14 14.34
N GLY A 133 22.73 10.90 13.39
CA GLY A 133 21.99 9.63 13.25
C GLY A 133 20.48 9.81 13.30
N GLU A 134 20.02 10.95 13.84
CA GLU A 134 18.61 11.30 13.97
C GLU A 134 18.03 11.89 12.67
N VAL A 135 16.71 11.82 12.52
CA VAL A 135 15.95 12.30 11.36
C VAL A 135 14.82 13.23 11.85
N GLY A 136 14.27 14.05 10.96
CA GLY A 136 13.07 14.84 11.26
C GLY A 136 13.26 15.83 12.41
N ALA A 137 12.29 15.86 13.35
CA ALA A 137 12.30 16.78 14.47
C ALA A 137 13.45 16.51 15.45
N CYS A 138 13.85 15.24 15.58
CA CYS A 138 14.90 14.80 16.51
C CYS A 138 16.33 15.15 16.04
N ALA A 139 16.51 15.60 14.80
CA ALA A 139 17.81 16.00 14.28
C ALA A 139 18.31 17.35 14.83
N GLU A 140 17.43 18.21 15.35
CA GLU A 140 17.81 19.52 15.90
C GLU A 140 18.06 19.46 17.41
N GLY A 141 19.21 19.99 17.83
CA GLY A 141 19.61 20.10 19.22
C GLY A 141 20.25 21.44 19.57
N VAL A 142 20.54 21.62 20.86
CA VAL A 142 21.31 22.74 21.39
C VAL A 142 22.49 22.23 22.23
N THR A 143 23.61 22.94 22.18
CA THR A 143 24.79 22.59 22.97
C THR A 143 24.57 22.84 24.46
N TYR A 144 25.08 21.94 25.28
CA TYR A 144 25.09 22.07 26.74
C TYR A 144 26.46 21.63 27.26
N CYS A 145 27.07 22.43 28.14
CA CYS A 145 28.28 22.05 28.84
C CYS A 145 27.93 21.08 29.96
N THR A 146 28.52 19.90 29.94
CA THR A 146 28.34 18.86 30.95
C THR A 146 29.68 18.21 31.26
N HIS A 147 30.15 18.38 32.50
CA HIS A 147 31.42 17.79 32.98
C HIS A 147 32.66 18.21 32.17
N GLY A 148 32.75 19.50 31.78
CA GLY A 148 33.85 20.00 30.96
C GLY A 148 33.85 19.60 29.49
N GLU A 149 32.77 18.97 28.98
CA GLU A 149 32.60 18.70 27.55
C GLU A 149 31.29 19.30 27.01
N ILE A 150 31.33 19.83 25.79
CA ILE A 150 30.15 20.32 25.08
C ILE A 150 29.41 19.14 24.44
N GLU A 151 28.30 18.75 25.03
CA GLU A 151 27.36 17.77 24.48
C GLU A 151 26.26 18.45 23.65
N CYS A 152 25.66 17.71 22.70
CA CYS A 152 24.49 18.15 21.96
C CYS A 152 23.24 17.48 22.53
N ALA A 153 22.31 18.28 23.08
CA ALA A 153 21.05 17.78 23.63
C ALA A 153 19.89 18.03 22.66
N PRO A 154 18.94 17.07 22.49
CA PRO A 154 17.79 17.25 21.60
C PRO A 154 16.88 18.37 22.06
N LEU A 155 16.36 19.16 21.11
CA LEU A 155 15.40 20.24 21.41
C LEU A 155 13.99 19.71 21.70
N TYR A 156 13.68 18.50 21.23
CA TYR A 156 12.40 17.83 21.34
C TYR A 156 12.54 16.49 22.07
N LEU A 157 11.54 16.14 22.88
CA LEU A 157 11.46 14.82 23.51
C LEU A 157 10.62 13.88 22.64
N PRO A 158 10.92 12.57 22.60
CA PRO A 158 10.10 11.54 21.96
C PRO A 158 8.61 11.70 22.29
N GLY A 159 7.81 11.98 21.25
CA GLY A 159 6.36 12.05 21.27
C GLY A 159 5.72 10.86 20.54
N PRO A 160 4.39 10.78 20.51
CA PRO A 160 3.71 9.86 19.60
C PRO A 160 3.81 10.37 18.15
N GLU A 161 4.04 9.45 17.22
CA GLU A 161 4.04 9.74 15.78
C GLU A 161 2.80 10.50 15.30
N THR A 162 3.01 11.41 14.35
CA THR A 162 1.97 12.09 13.58
C THR A 162 2.36 12.13 12.12
N CYS A 163 1.40 11.97 11.22
CA CYS A 163 1.66 11.84 9.78
C CYS A 163 1.96 13.21 9.13
N ASP A 164 3.13 13.78 9.46
CA ASP A 164 3.59 15.11 9.06
C ASP A 164 4.92 15.10 8.28
N GLY A 165 5.53 13.92 8.11
CA GLY A 165 6.80 13.73 7.40
C GLY A 165 8.04 13.93 8.27
N MET A 166 7.87 13.99 9.60
CA MET A 166 8.96 13.98 10.58
C MET A 166 9.00 12.64 11.34
N ASP A 167 10.14 12.40 11.98
CA ASP A 167 10.29 11.38 13.02
C ASP A 167 10.07 12.13 14.35
N ASN A 168 9.01 11.77 15.07
CA ASN A 168 8.53 12.47 16.26
C ASN A 168 8.75 11.64 17.53
N ASP A 169 8.89 10.31 17.43
CA ASP A 169 9.28 9.43 18.54
C ASP A 169 10.80 9.17 18.66
N CYS A 170 11.58 9.65 17.68
CA CYS A 170 13.04 9.52 17.57
C CYS A 170 13.53 8.07 17.44
N ASN A 171 12.82 7.21 16.69
CA ASN A 171 13.24 5.83 16.44
C ASN A 171 14.03 5.61 15.13
N GLY A 172 14.21 6.65 14.31
CA GLY A 172 14.91 6.61 13.03
C GLY A 172 14.02 6.23 11.84
N VAL A 173 12.71 6.15 12.03
CA VAL A 173 11.69 5.94 11.00
C VAL A 173 10.74 7.14 11.03
N VAL A 174 10.16 7.47 9.87
CA VAL A 174 9.29 8.64 9.69
C VAL A 174 7.86 8.15 9.47
N ASP A 175 6.89 8.67 10.21
CA ASP A 175 5.45 8.36 10.12
C ASP A 175 5.08 6.85 10.24
N GLU A 176 5.77 6.03 11.03
CA GLU A 176 5.35 4.63 11.26
C GLU A 176 4.20 4.52 12.27
N GLY A 177 3.45 3.41 12.21
CA GLY A 177 2.23 3.22 13.00
C GLY A 177 1.04 4.11 12.63
N VAL A 178 1.26 5.29 11.99
CA VAL A 178 0.24 6.27 11.62
C VAL A 178 -0.19 6.24 10.15
N LYS A 179 0.61 5.61 9.27
CA LYS A 179 0.24 5.41 7.85
C LYS A 179 -0.97 4.50 7.68
N SER A 180 -1.85 4.89 6.75
CA SER A 180 -2.94 4.05 6.25
C SER A 180 -2.51 3.23 5.04
N THR A 181 -3.11 2.05 4.86
CA THR A 181 -2.93 1.23 3.64
C THR A 181 -3.91 1.68 2.56
N PHE A 182 -3.38 1.90 1.36
CA PHE A 182 -4.12 2.16 0.14
C PHE A 182 -3.74 1.11 -0.92
N TYR A 183 -4.58 0.93 -1.92
CA TYR A 183 -4.45 -0.08 -2.96
C TYR A 183 -4.54 0.58 -4.34
N ARG A 184 -3.73 0.13 -5.28
CA ARG A 184 -3.66 0.73 -6.62
C ARG A 184 -5.01 0.62 -7.34
N ASP A 185 -5.40 1.72 -7.99
CA ASP A 185 -6.56 1.86 -8.90
C ASP A 185 -6.01 2.34 -10.25
N ALA A 186 -5.87 1.41 -11.20
CA ALA A 186 -5.17 1.62 -12.47
C ALA A 186 -6.06 2.03 -13.64
N ASP A 187 -7.33 1.62 -13.61
CA ASP A 187 -8.31 1.93 -14.65
C ASP A 187 -9.26 3.07 -14.26
N GLY A 188 -9.18 3.54 -13.01
CA GLY A 188 -9.79 4.78 -12.52
C GLY A 188 -11.22 4.61 -12.04
N ASP A 189 -11.58 3.43 -11.56
CA ASP A 189 -12.96 3.06 -11.26
C ASP A 189 -13.36 3.17 -9.78
N SER A 190 -12.41 3.58 -8.94
CA SER A 190 -12.49 3.73 -7.48
C SER A 190 -12.42 2.45 -6.63
N TYR A 191 -12.14 1.29 -7.24
CA TYR A 191 -11.81 0.06 -6.52
C TYR A 191 -10.32 -0.24 -6.62
N GLY A 192 -9.77 -0.85 -5.56
CA GLY A 192 -8.33 -1.00 -5.41
C GLY A 192 -7.88 -2.46 -5.41
N ASN A 193 -6.74 -2.70 -6.07
CA ASN A 193 -6.11 -4.02 -6.23
C ASN A 193 -5.53 -4.55 -4.90
N PRO A 194 -6.08 -5.61 -4.29
CA PRO A 194 -5.58 -6.16 -3.03
C PRO A 194 -4.14 -6.69 -3.11
N ALA A 195 -3.62 -7.00 -4.30
CA ALA A 195 -2.26 -7.47 -4.50
C ALA A 195 -1.20 -6.35 -4.56
N LEU A 196 -1.61 -5.08 -4.69
CA LEU A 196 -0.72 -3.92 -4.81
C LEU A 196 -0.99 -2.84 -3.73
N PRO A 197 -0.78 -3.16 -2.44
CA PRO A 197 -0.89 -2.20 -1.36
C PRO A 197 0.31 -1.23 -1.31
N ALA A 198 0.06 -0.02 -0.83
CA ALA A 198 1.05 0.97 -0.43
C ALA A 198 0.64 1.65 0.89
N GLN A 199 1.59 2.01 1.74
CA GLN A 199 1.35 2.74 2.99
C GLN A 199 1.66 4.22 2.83
N ALA A 200 0.74 5.09 3.24
CA ALA A 200 0.89 6.56 3.15
C ALA A 200 0.02 7.29 4.18
N CYS A 201 0.27 8.59 4.39
CA CYS A 201 -0.56 9.46 5.23
C CYS A 201 -1.91 9.82 4.59
N SER A 202 -1.96 9.84 3.26
CA SER A 202 -3.16 10.08 2.46
C SER A 202 -3.06 9.27 1.16
N ALA A 203 -4.19 9.07 0.48
CA ALA A 203 -4.26 8.24 -0.73
C ALA A 203 -3.30 8.78 -1.81
N PRO A 204 -2.29 8.00 -2.23
CA PRO A 204 -1.43 8.39 -3.35
C PRO A 204 -2.23 8.54 -4.65
N ALA A 205 -1.68 9.28 -5.63
CA ALA A 205 -2.31 9.39 -6.94
C ALA A 205 -2.40 8.00 -7.62
N GLY A 206 -3.61 7.59 -8.04
CA GLY A 206 -3.87 6.25 -8.58
C GLY A 206 -3.99 5.15 -7.51
N TYR A 207 -4.38 5.51 -6.29
CA TYR A 207 -4.64 4.57 -5.19
C TYR A 207 -5.93 4.95 -4.44
N VAL A 208 -6.62 3.95 -3.90
CA VAL A 208 -7.86 4.08 -3.10
C VAL A 208 -7.78 3.27 -1.80
N ALA A 209 -8.67 3.55 -0.84
CA ALA A 209 -8.63 2.94 0.49
C ALA A 209 -9.25 1.52 0.59
N ASN A 210 -9.93 1.05 -0.46
CA ASN A 210 -10.54 -0.29 -0.48
C ASN A 210 -9.70 -1.26 -1.32
N ALA A 211 -9.86 -2.57 -1.07
CA ALA A 211 -9.03 -3.64 -1.61
C ALA A 211 -9.85 -4.66 -2.41
N ASN A 212 -10.93 -4.19 -3.06
CA ASN A 212 -12.03 -5.05 -3.50
C ASN A 212 -12.06 -5.27 -5.02
N ASP A 213 -11.07 -4.77 -5.76
CA ASP A 213 -10.98 -4.97 -7.20
C ASP A 213 -10.38 -6.34 -7.56
N CYS A 214 -11.05 -7.07 -8.44
CA CYS A 214 -10.59 -8.35 -8.97
C CYS A 214 -9.91 -8.22 -10.35
N ASN A 215 -9.96 -7.06 -11.02
CA ASN A 215 -9.30 -6.81 -12.30
C ASN A 215 -8.91 -5.32 -12.53
N ASP A 216 -7.83 -4.90 -11.86
CA ASP A 216 -7.12 -3.59 -11.90
C ASP A 216 -6.49 -3.25 -13.27
N SER A 217 -7.30 -3.37 -14.31
CA SER A 217 -7.00 -3.15 -15.73
C SER A 217 -8.28 -3.07 -16.58
N ASN A 218 -9.48 -3.22 -16.00
CA ASN A 218 -10.76 -3.08 -16.66
C ASN A 218 -11.85 -2.56 -15.70
N ALA A 219 -12.09 -1.25 -15.72
CA ALA A 219 -13.14 -0.53 -14.97
C ALA A 219 -14.59 -1.02 -15.19
N GLY A 220 -14.82 -2.02 -16.06
CA GLY A 220 -16.09 -2.74 -16.17
C GLY A 220 -16.24 -3.92 -15.20
N ILE A 221 -15.15 -4.38 -14.58
CA ILE A 221 -15.09 -5.55 -13.70
C ILE A 221 -14.75 -5.08 -12.28
N LYS A 222 -15.75 -5.04 -11.39
CA LYS A 222 -15.64 -4.45 -10.05
C LYS A 222 -16.84 -4.80 -9.15
N PRO A 223 -16.73 -4.63 -7.82
CA PRO A 223 -17.85 -4.77 -6.88
C PRO A 223 -19.15 -4.11 -7.35
N GLY A 224 -20.16 -4.94 -7.63
CA GLY A 224 -21.50 -4.49 -8.01
C GLY A 224 -21.69 -4.18 -9.50
N ALA A 225 -20.77 -4.59 -10.37
CA ALA A 225 -21.06 -4.69 -11.81
C ALA A 225 -22.19 -5.71 -12.08
N THR A 226 -22.68 -5.75 -13.32
CA THR A 226 -23.69 -6.73 -13.74
C THR A 226 -23.00 -7.97 -14.30
N GLU A 227 -23.27 -9.13 -13.69
CA GLU A 227 -22.84 -10.43 -14.20
C GLU A 227 -23.38 -10.72 -15.59
N ILE A 228 -22.48 -11.12 -16.49
CA ILE A 228 -22.79 -11.71 -17.79
C ILE A 228 -22.08 -13.05 -17.92
N CYS A 229 -22.64 -13.94 -18.73
CA CYS A 229 -22.14 -15.31 -18.87
C CYS A 229 -20.96 -15.37 -19.86
N ASP A 230 -19.85 -14.68 -19.55
CA ASP A 230 -18.65 -14.57 -20.39
C ASP A 230 -17.44 -15.35 -19.85
N GLY A 231 -17.56 -15.98 -18.68
CA GLY A 231 -16.48 -16.73 -18.02
C GLY A 231 -15.57 -15.87 -17.13
N VAL A 232 -15.96 -14.63 -16.85
CA VAL A 232 -15.26 -13.69 -15.97
C VAL A 232 -16.19 -13.31 -14.81
N ASP A 233 -15.67 -13.30 -13.58
CA ASP A 233 -16.34 -12.69 -12.43
C ASP A 233 -16.37 -11.16 -12.68
N ASN A 234 -17.49 -10.62 -13.13
CA ASN A 234 -17.59 -9.20 -13.49
C ASN A 234 -17.84 -8.34 -12.24
N ASN A 235 -18.58 -8.86 -11.27
CA ASN A 235 -19.04 -8.14 -10.09
C ASN A 235 -18.10 -8.29 -8.87
N CYS A 236 -17.00 -9.04 -9.02
CA CYS A 236 -16.03 -9.42 -7.99
C CYS A 236 -16.64 -10.12 -6.76
N ALA A 237 -17.68 -10.94 -6.96
CA ALA A 237 -18.41 -11.63 -5.90
C ALA A 237 -18.64 -13.12 -6.21
N ASN A 238 -18.04 -14.00 -5.40
CA ASN A 238 -18.17 -15.46 -5.47
C ASN A 238 -17.50 -16.16 -6.68
N GLY A 239 -16.72 -15.44 -7.50
CA GLY A 239 -16.15 -15.99 -8.72
C GLY A 239 -17.23 -16.20 -9.79
N THR A 240 -16.90 -16.93 -10.86
CA THR A 240 -17.82 -17.29 -11.96
C THR A 240 -18.97 -18.24 -11.56
N ASN A 241 -19.42 -18.22 -10.31
CA ASN A 241 -20.48 -19.08 -9.79
C ASN A 241 -21.86 -18.40 -9.80
N ASP A 242 -21.92 -17.07 -9.77
CA ASP A 242 -23.15 -16.28 -9.76
C ASP A 242 -23.51 -15.66 -11.13
N GLU A 243 -22.70 -15.95 -12.17
CA GLU A 243 -22.98 -15.69 -13.59
C GLU A 243 -24.47 -15.84 -13.96
N VAL A 244 -25.02 -14.87 -14.69
CA VAL A 244 -26.40 -14.93 -15.20
C VAL A 244 -26.51 -15.95 -16.34
N ARG A 245 -26.75 -17.21 -15.97
CA ARG A 245 -26.92 -18.34 -16.89
C ARG A 245 -28.33 -18.43 -17.46
N ASN A 246 -28.42 -18.69 -18.75
CA ASN A 246 -29.69 -18.95 -19.44
C ASN A 246 -30.22 -20.34 -19.06
N THR A 247 -31.53 -20.44 -18.84
CA THR A 247 -32.22 -21.74 -18.75
C THR A 247 -32.41 -22.32 -20.14
N TYR A 248 -32.09 -23.61 -20.30
CA TYR A 248 -32.32 -24.38 -21.52
C TYR A 248 -33.15 -25.64 -21.20
N TYR A 249 -33.98 -26.05 -22.16
CA TYR A 249 -34.99 -27.12 -22.06
C TYR A 249 -34.53 -28.32 -22.87
N ARG A 250 -34.74 -29.56 -22.40
CA ARG A 250 -34.34 -30.75 -23.18
C ARG A 250 -35.08 -30.78 -24.52
N ASP A 251 -34.33 -31.07 -25.59
CA ASP A 251 -34.75 -31.07 -27.00
C ASP A 251 -34.11 -32.30 -27.65
N ALA A 252 -34.90 -33.37 -27.81
CA ALA A 252 -34.43 -34.70 -28.18
C ALA A 252 -34.77 -35.13 -29.60
N ASP A 253 -35.70 -34.45 -30.28
CA ASP A 253 -35.99 -34.64 -31.71
C ASP A 253 -35.41 -33.54 -32.61
N GLY A 254 -34.98 -32.41 -32.05
CA GLY A 254 -34.20 -31.38 -32.73
C GLY A 254 -35.00 -30.28 -33.42
N ASP A 255 -36.28 -30.06 -33.10
CA ASP A 255 -37.07 -28.98 -33.72
C ASP A 255 -36.77 -27.57 -33.20
N GLY A 256 -36.10 -27.45 -32.06
CA GLY A 256 -35.69 -26.19 -31.45
C GLY A 256 -36.60 -25.67 -30.32
N TYR A 257 -37.68 -26.39 -30.00
CA TYR A 257 -38.40 -26.30 -28.74
C TYR A 257 -38.00 -27.45 -27.81
N GLY A 258 -38.33 -27.32 -26.53
CA GLY A 258 -38.01 -28.35 -25.55
C GLY A 258 -39.03 -28.47 -24.42
N VAL A 259 -38.98 -29.60 -23.73
CA VAL A 259 -39.87 -29.92 -22.61
C VAL A 259 -39.54 -29.13 -21.36
N ALA A 260 -40.58 -28.82 -20.58
CA ALA A 260 -40.47 -28.03 -19.35
C ALA A 260 -39.60 -28.68 -18.24
N SER A 261 -39.26 -29.97 -18.35
CA SER A 261 -38.33 -30.67 -17.46
C SER A 261 -37.78 -31.94 -18.13
N PRO A 262 -36.48 -32.26 -17.98
CA PRO A 262 -35.46 -31.54 -17.22
C PRO A 262 -34.95 -30.28 -17.93
N THR A 263 -34.56 -29.28 -17.14
CA THR A 263 -33.87 -28.08 -17.62
C THR A 263 -32.41 -28.05 -17.15
N THR A 264 -31.59 -27.23 -17.80
CA THR A 264 -30.21 -26.96 -17.41
C THR A 264 -29.91 -25.46 -17.49
N HIS A 265 -28.89 -24.99 -16.79
CA HIS A 265 -28.46 -23.58 -16.80
C HIS A 265 -27.05 -23.47 -17.37
N ALA A 266 -26.87 -22.67 -18.43
CA ALA A 266 -25.58 -22.50 -19.11
C ALA A 266 -25.46 -21.12 -19.77
N CYS A 267 -24.23 -20.74 -20.17
CA CYS A 267 -24.01 -19.53 -20.96
C CYS A 267 -24.46 -19.69 -22.43
N SER A 268 -24.24 -20.88 -23.00
CA SER A 268 -24.55 -21.22 -24.38
C SER A 268 -25.40 -22.50 -24.46
N LYS A 269 -26.24 -22.61 -25.51
CA LYS A 269 -27.18 -23.72 -25.72
C LYS A 269 -26.44 -25.07 -25.73
N PRO A 270 -26.66 -25.96 -24.75
CA PRO A 270 -26.03 -27.28 -24.75
C PRO A 270 -26.57 -28.16 -25.88
N ALA A 271 -25.81 -29.18 -26.27
CA ALA A 271 -26.27 -30.16 -27.24
C ALA A 271 -27.44 -30.99 -26.67
N GLY A 272 -28.51 -31.17 -27.46
CA GLY A 272 -29.75 -31.83 -27.01
C GLY A 272 -30.64 -30.95 -26.12
N TYR A 273 -30.49 -29.62 -26.22
CA TYR A 273 -31.31 -28.64 -25.50
C TYR A 273 -31.74 -27.48 -26.41
N ALA A 274 -32.93 -26.95 -26.19
CA ALA A 274 -33.54 -25.78 -26.80
C ALA A 274 -33.54 -24.56 -25.86
N GLN A 275 -33.66 -23.35 -26.43
CA GLN A 275 -33.87 -22.12 -25.64
C GLN A 275 -35.36 -21.83 -25.43
N GLN A 276 -36.22 -22.32 -26.31
CA GLN A 276 -37.67 -22.17 -26.22
C GLN A 276 -38.28 -23.38 -25.52
N ALA A 277 -39.18 -23.14 -24.58
CA ALA A 277 -40.00 -24.20 -23.97
C ALA A 277 -41.33 -24.36 -24.72
N GLY A 278 -42.02 -25.46 -24.46
CA GLY A 278 -43.42 -25.64 -24.84
C GLY A 278 -43.67 -26.79 -25.82
N ASP A 279 -42.63 -27.53 -26.19
CA ASP A 279 -42.79 -28.81 -26.86
C ASP A 279 -43.64 -29.77 -25.99
N CYS A 280 -44.62 -30.39 -26.63
CA CYS A 280 -45.57 -31.33 -26.05
C CYS A 280 -45.30 -32.80 -26.45
N ASN A 281 -44.33 -33.06 -27.35
CA ASN A 281 -43.91 -34.39 -27.79
C ASN A 281 -42.45 -34.44 -28.31
N ASP A 282 -41.50 -34.36 -27.38
CA ASP A 282 -40.01 -34.48 -27.43
C ASP A 282 -39.42 -35.77 -28.07
N ASN A 283 -40.16 -36.38 -28.99
CA ASN A 283 -39.78 -37.53 -29.81
C ASN A 283 -40.31 -37.38 -31.25
N ASN A 284 -40.85 -36.22 -31.63
CA ASN A 284 -41.45 -35.95 -32.93
C ASN A 284 -41.34 -34.47 -33.30
N SER A 285 -40.28 -34.10 -34.02
CA SER A 285 -39.95 -32.76 -34.52
C SER A 285 -40.95 -32.14 -35.52
N SER A 286 -42.14 -32.71 -35.61
CA SER A 286 -43.33 -32.18 -36.29
C SER A 286 -44.45 -31.83 -35.31
N VAL A 287 -44.17 -31.69 -34.02
CA VAL A 287 -45.13 -31.34 -32.97
C VAL A 287 -44.52 -30.28 -32.05
N TYR A 288 -44.80 -29.00 -32.31
CA TYR A 288 -44.17 -27.88 -31.59
C TYR A 288 -45.03 -26.60 -31.56
N PRO A 289 -44.82 -25.70 -30.58
CA PRO A 289 -45.54 -24.43 -30.48
C PRO A 289 -45.72 -23.64 -31.78
N ASN A 290 -46.97 -23.27 -32.07
CA ASN A 290 -47.38 -22.44 -33.23
C ASN A 290 -47.21 -23.09 -34.61
N ARG A 291 -47.05 -24.42 -34.70
CA ARG A 291 -47.14 -25.15 -35.97
C ARG A 291 -48.56 -25.07 -36.57
N ALA A 292 -48.72 -25.49 -37.83
CA ALA A 292 -50.03 -25.80 -38.38
C ALA A 292 -50.46 -27.24 -38.03
N GLU A 293 -51.76 -27.41 -37.81
CA GLU A 293 -52.39 -28.72 -37.56
C GLU A 293 -52.43 -29.62 -38.81
N VAL A 294 -52.25 -30.92 -38.59
CA VAL A 294 -52.28 -31.96 -39.62
C VAL A 294 -53.63 -32.65 -39.57
N CYS A 295 -54.59 -32.08 -40.30
CA CYS A 295 -55.99 -32.49 -40.25
C CYS A 295 -56.21 -34.00 -40.44
N GLY A 296 -56.75 -34.64 -39.41
CA GLY A 296 -57.13 -36.05 -39.38
C GLY A 296 -56.14 -36.98 -38.70
N ASP A 297 -54.99 -36.50 -38.21
CA ASP A 297 -54.02 -37.34 -37.49
C ASP A 297 -54.38 -37.57 -36.01
N GLY A 298 -55.22 -36.70 -35.43
CA GLY A 298 -55.65 -36.77 -34.03
C GLY A 298 -54.63 -36.26 -33.02
N THR A 299 -53.53 -35.65 -33.46
CA THR A 299 -52.48 -35.03 -32.64
C THR A 299 -52.81 -33.56 -32.37
N ASP A 300 -52.25 -32.98 -31.31
CA ASP A 300 -52.08 -31.53 -31.17
C ASP A 300 -50.70 -31.20 -31.76
N ASN A 301 -50.62 -30.81 -33.04
CA ASN A 301 -49.32 -30.59 -33.68
C ASN A 301 -48.69 -29.25 -33.30
N ASN A 302 -49.47 -28.33 -32.73
CA ASN A 302 -49.04 -26.96 -32.43
C ASN A 302 -48.91 -26.65 -30.92
N CYS A 303 -49.13 -27.65 -30.07
CA CYS A 303 -49.04 -27.63 -28.61
C CYS A 303 -49.94 -26.56 -27.94
N ASN A 304 -51.14 -26.29 -28.48
CA ASN A 304 -52.09 -25.33 -27.86
C ASN A 304 -53.08 -25.97 -26.87
N GLY A 305 -53.10 -27.30 -26.75
CA GLY A 305 -54.03 -28.05 -25.90
C GLY A 305 -55.34 -28.43 -26.59
N GLN A 306 -55.39 -28.39 -27.92
CA GLN A 306 -56.50 -28.79 -28.78
C GLN A 306 -55.93 -29.57 -29.99
N ASN A 307 -56.77 -30.30 -30.75
CA ASN A 307 -56.32 -31.19 -31.80
C ASN A 307 -57.15 -30.96 -33.08
N ASN A 308 -56.51 -30.66 -34.21
CA ASN A 308 -57.14 -30.41 -35.53
C ASN A 308 -57.87 -29.05 -35.67
N GLU A 309 -57.41 -28.01 -34.99
CA GLU A 309 -57.94 -26.64 -35.11
C GLU A 309 -57.58 -26.02 -36.46
N GLY A 310 -58.40 -25.09 -36.94
CA GLY A 310 -58.18 -24.44 -38.23
C GLY A 310 -58.42 -25.37 -39.45
N CYS A 311 -58.58 -26.68 -39.24
CA CYS A 311 -59.00 -27.64 -40.24
C CYS A 311 -60.39 -27.30 -40.76
N GLN A 312 -60.46 -26.69 -41.94
CA GLN A 312 -61.73 -26.46 -42.62
C GLN A 312 -62.33 -27.79 -43.03
N ALA A 313 -63.50 -28.12 -42.47
CA ALA A 313 -64.33 -29.18 -43.01
C ALA A 313 -64.59 -28.88 -44.51
N PRO A 314 -64.48 -29.87 -45.41
CA PRO A 314 -64.61 -29.65 -46.84
C PRO A 314 -65.96 -28.99 -47.16
N VAL A 315 -65.91 -27.79 -47.73
CA VAL A 315 -67.11 -26.99 -47.98
C VAL A 315 -67.91 -27.63 -49.12
N CYS A 316 -68.99 -28.32 -48.75
CA CYS A 316 -69.98 -28.80 -49.72
C CYS A 316 -70.73 -27.62 -50.36
N THR A 317 -70.20 -27.11 -51.48
CA THR A 317 -70.92 -26.13 -52.30
C THR A 317 -72.11 -26.79 -52.97
N SER A 318 -73.31 -26.27 -52.73
CA SER A 318 -74.54 -26.79 -53.30
C SER A 318 -74.60 -26.55 -54.81
N GLY A 319 -74.10 -27.49 -55.61
CA GLY A 319 -74.10 -27.38 -57.08
C GLY A 319 -73.89 -28.69 -57.82
N THR A 320 -73.14 -29.64 -57.25
CA THR A 320 -72.96 -30.98 -57.82
C THR A 320 -74.03 -31.95 -57.32
N LYS A 321 -74.63 -32.71 -58.25
CA LYS A 321 -75.60 -33.79 -57.92
C LYS A 321 -74.88 -35.05 -57.40
N ARG A 322 -74.27 -34.96 -56.22
CA ARG A 322 -73.92 -36.13 -55.39
C ARG A 322 -74.22 -35.75 -53.94
N GLY A 323 -74.98 -36.59 -53.24
CA GLY A 323 -75.52 -36.26 -51.93
C GLY A 323 -74.43 -36.03 -50.88
N CYS A 324 -74.46 -34.89 -50.20
CA CYS A 324 -73.59 -34.63 -49.06
C CYS A 324 -74.15 -35.35 -47.82
N CYS A 325 -73.48 -36.40 -47.35
CA CYS A 325 -73.72 -36.94 -46.01
C CYS A 325 -73.51 -35.78 -45.00
N LYS A 326 -74.47 -35.52 -44.12
CA LYS A 326 -74.27 -34.56 -43.03
C LYS A 326 -73.17 -35.07 -42.09
N PRO A 327 -72.34 -34.20 -41.49
CA PRO A 327 -71.47 -34.63 -40.40
C PRO A 327 -72.31 -35.15 -39.24
N CYS A 328 -71.91 -36.29 -38.67
CA CYS A 328 -72.57 -36.92 -37.53
C CYS A 328 -72.43 -36.05 -36.27
N ALA A 329 -73.40 -35.17 -36.01
CA ALA A 329 -73.56 -34.59 -34.68
C ALA A 329 -73.90 -35.72 -33.70
N ALA A 330 -73.06 -35.91 -32.68
CA ALA A 330 -73.29 -36.90 -31.63
C ALA A 330 -74.57 -36.55 -30.85
N ALA A 331 -75.66 -37.24 -31.14
CA ALA A 331 -76.94 -37.07 -30.45
C ALA A 331 -77.01 -37.98 -29.22
N PRO A 332 -77.20 -37.45 -28.00
CA PRO A 332 -77.52 -38.28 -26.85
C PRO A 332 -78.94 -38.85 -27.00
N SER A 333 -79.11 -40.05 -26.44
CA SER A 333 -80.29 -40.91 -26.55
C SER A 333 -81.66 -40.25 -26.35
N SER A 334 -82.55 -40.41 -27.34
CA SER A 334 -83.90 -40.94 -27.09
C SER A 334 -84.50 -41.55 -28.37
N SER A 335 -85.27 -42.62 -28.22
CA SER A 335 -85.65 -43.54 -29.30
C SER A 335 -86.69 -43.00 -30.28
N LEU A 336 -86.61 -43.43 -31.55
CA LEU A 336 -87.64 -44.29 -32.19
C LEU A 336 -87.20 -44.80 -33.61
N THR A 337 -87.12 -46.13 -33.74
CA THR A 337 -87.30 -46.98 -34.97
C THR A 337 -86.52 -46.71 -36.28
N ALA A 338 -85.69 -47.71 -36.65
CA ALA A 338 -84.96 -47.97 -37.92
C ALA A 338 -85.87 -48.23 -39.16
N SER A 339 -85.46 -48.27 -40.45
CA SER A 339 -84.25 -47.92 -41.28
C SER A 339 -84.56 -48.34 -42.76
N PRO A 340 -83.72 -48.07 -43.80
CA PRO A 340 -82.95 -46.87 -44.20
C PRO A 340 -83.29 -46.47 -45.68
N PRO A 341 -82.59 -45.54 -46.39
CA PRO A 341 -81.19 -45.66 -46.83
C PRO A 341 -80.41 -44.32 -46.71
N ASP A 342 -79.99 -43.94 -45.49
CA ASP A 342 -79.16 -42.75 -45.24
C ASP A 342 -78.20 -43.03 -44.06
N SER A 343 -77.31 -44.02 -44.21
CA SER A 343 -76.30 -44.36 -43.20
C SER A 343 -74.90 -44.47 -43.83
N CYS A 344 -74.05 -43.48 -43.57
CA CYS A 344 -72.63 -43.49 -43.91
C CYS A 344 -71.86 -44.57 -43.12
N ASP A 345 -70.94 -45.29 -43.77
CA ASP A 345 -70.02 -46.23 -43.12
C ASP A 345 -68.77 -45.48 -42.59
N PRO A 346 -68.52 -45.46 -41.27
CA PRO A 346 -67.42 -44.70 -40.68
C PRO A 346 -66.02 -45.29 -40.93
N LEU A 347 -65.89 -46.51 -41.47
CA LEU A 347 -64.58 -47.07 -41.84
C LEU A 347 -64.17 -46.77 -43.28
N THR A 348 -65.12 -46.44 -44.16
CA THR A 348 -64.87 -46.26 -45.61
C THR A 348 -65.29 -44.88 -46.15
N HIS A 349 -65.96 -44.05 -45.34
CA HIS A 349 -66.46 -42.71 -45.70
C HIS A 349 -67.42 -42.65 -46.90
N SER A 350 -67.94 -43.80 -47.38
CA SER A 350 -68.75 -43.87 -48.59
C SER A 350 -70.27 -43.81 -48.34
N CYS A 351 -71.00 -43.22 -49.29
CA CYS A 351 -72.47 -43.14 -49.32
C CYS A 351 -73.00 -43.89 -50.55
N PRO A 352 -73.92 -44.86 -50.43
CA PRO A 352 -74.59 -45.44 -51.60
C PRO A 352 -75.69 -44.50 -52.10
N ASP A 353 -75.53 -43.91 -53.29
CA ASP A 353 -76.64 -43.21 -53.97
C ASP A 353 -77.65 -44.25 -54.51
N ARG A 354 -78.88 -43.80 -54.77
CA ARG A 354 -80.09 -44.62 -54.95
C ARG A 354 -80.03 -45.59 -56.14
N ASP A 355 -79.09 -45.39 -57.05
CA ASP A 355 -78.92 -46.17 -58.29
C ASP A 355 -77.79 -47.22 -58.21
N GLY A 356 -77.11 -47.34 -57.07
CA GLY A 356 -76.25 -48.49 -56.74
C GLY A 356 -74.83 -48.51 -57.31
N GLU A 357 -74.37 -47.44 -57.95
CA GLU A 357 -72.95 -47.27 -58.30
C GLU A 357 -72.20 -46.51 -57.21
N THR A 358 -71.13 -47.13 -56.69
CA THR A 358 -70.23 -46.53 -55.69
C THR A 358 -69.39 -45.44 -56.34
N ALA A 359 -69.67 -44.17 -56.00
CA ALA A 359 -68.80 -43.07 -56.37
C ALA A 359 -67.61 -43.00 -55.41
N ASP A 360 -66.41 -43.36 -55.90
CA ASP A 360 -65.16 -43.20 -55.15
C ASP A 360 -64.94 -41.72 -54.79
N ILE A 361 -64.81 -41.44 -53.50
CA ILE A 361 -64.47 -40.11 -53.01
C ILE A 361 -62.95 -39.95 -53.13
N LEU A 362 -62.49 -39.44 -54.27
CA LEU A 362 -61.11 -38.99 -54.40
C LEU A 362 -60.88 -37.78 -53.48
N PRO A 363 -59.75 -37.71 -52.75
CA PRO A 363 -59.41 -36.55 -51.96
C PRO A 363 -59.20 -35.32 -52.88
N PRO A 364 -59.38 -34.08 -52.36
CA PRO A 364 -59.06 -32.88 -53.13
C PRO A 364 -57.58 -32.88 -53.48
N ILE A 365 -57.27 -32.94 -54.78
CA ILE A 365 -55.92 -32.74 -55.30
C ILE A 365 -55.64 -31.23 -55.25
N TYR A 366 -54.87 -30.80 -54.25
CA TYR A 366 -54.28 -29.46 -54.24
C TYR A 366 -53.08 -29.42 -55.20
N CYS A 367 -52.87 -28.26 -55.83
CA CYS A 367 -51.76 -28.04 -56.74
C CYS A 367 -50.55 -27.52 -55.95
N ASP A 368 -49.40 -28.21 -56.02
CA ASP A 368 -48.21 -27.87 -55.22
C ASP A 368 -47.61 -26.48 -55.57
N GLU A 369 -47.83 -25.97 -56.78
CA GLU A 369 -47.38 -24.64 -57.21
C GLU A 369 -48.46 -23.82 -57.94
N PRO A 370 -48.66 -22.52 -57.60
CA PRO A 370 -49.55 -21.62 -58.34
C PRO A 370 -48.99 -21.18 -59.71
N GLY A 371 -49.84 -21.08 -60.73
CA GLY A 371 -49.52 -20.40 -62.00
C GLY A 371 -49.26 -21.27 -63.24
N THR A 372 -49.53 -22.58 -63.20
CA THR A 372 -49.42 -23.49 -64.36
C THR A 372 -50.81 -23.86 -64.91
N CYS A 373 -51.01 -24.02 -66.25
CA CYS A 373 -52.16 -24.78 -66.81
C CYS A 373 -51.72 -26.27 -66.97
N SER A 374 -52.54 -27.23 -66.53
CA SER A 374 -52.45 -28.67 -66.88
C SER A 374 -53.83 -29.17 -67.30
N ASP A 375 -53.91 -30.05 -68.30
CA ASP A 375 -55.17 -30.63 -68.84
C ASP A 375 -56.36 -29.64 -68.91
N TRP A 376 -56.10 -28.45 -69.46
CA TRP A 376 -57.06 -27.35 -69.68
C TRP A 376 -57.49 -26.55 -68.44
N GLU A 377 -56.83 -26.73 -67.29
CA GLU A 377 -57.13 -26.01 -66.03
C GLU A 377 -55.88 -25.28 -65.49
N TRP A 378 -56.01 -24.06 -64.94
CA TRP A 378 -54.94 -23.25 -64.34
C TRP A 378 -55.07 -23.09 -62.83
N CYS A 379 -53.96 -23.18 -62.11
CA CYS A 379 -53.94 -22.99 -60.66
C CYS A 379 -53.93 -21.50 -60.28
N VAL A 380 -54.96 -21.07 -59.54
CA VAL A 380 -55.06 -19.75 -58.89
C VAL A 380 -55.36 -19.95 -57.42
N ALA A 381 -54.56 -19.36 -56.53
CA ALA A 381 -54.74 -19.44 -55.08
C ALA A 381 -54.95 -20.87 -54.53
N GLY A 382 -54.23 -21.85 -55.10
CA GLY A 382 -54.31 -23.26 -54.70
C GLY A 382 -55.49 -24.05 -55.26
N GLN A 383 -56.27 -23.48 -56.20
CA GLN A 383 -57.38 -24.18 -56.86
C GLN A 383 -57.29 -24.12 -58.39
N TRP A 384 -57.57 -25.27 -59.03
CA TRP A 384 -57.71 -25.40 -60.48
C TRP A 384 -58.97 -24.67 -60.98
N ASN A 385 -58.80 -23.86 -62.03
CA ASN A 385 -59.86 -23.12 -62.73
C ASN A 385 -59.79 -23.45 -64.22
N TRP A 386 -60.89 -23.41 -64.97
CA TRP A 386 -60.84 -23.71 -66.42
C TRP A 386 -60.09 -22.62 -67.22
N CYS A 387 -59.11 -23.03 -68.05
CA CYS A 387 -58.41 -22.17 -69.02
C CYS A 387 -59.39 -21.87 -70.19
N GLY A 388 -60.26 -20.87 -70.02
CA GLY A 388 -61.42 -20.60 -70.89
C GLY A 388 -61.09 -20.35 -72.38
N GLY A 389 -61.73 -21.09 -73.28
CA GLY A 389 -61.43 -21.08 -74.72
C GLY A 389 -61.82 -19.80 -75.45
N GLY A 390 -60.83 -19.01 -75.87
CA GLY A 390 -61.00 -17.85 -76.76
C GLY A 390 -59.64 -17.33 -77.28
N THR A 391 -59.38 -17.52 -78.57
CA THR A 391 -58.09 -17.20 -79.22
C THR A 391 -57.73 -15.72 -79.19
N THR A 392 -56.55 -15.34 -78.68
CA THR A 392 -55.35 -14.91 -79.46
C THR A 392 -54.35 -14.13 -78.58
N GLY A 393 -53.04 -14.39 -78.68
CA GLY A 393 -51.99 -13.41 -78.35
C GLY A 393 -50.82 -13.91 -77.48
N VAL A 394 -49.73 -14.32 -78.14
CA VAL A 394 -48.36 -14.42 -77.60
C VAL A 394 -47.92 -12.98 -77.22
N HIS A 395 -47.21 -12.69 -76.13
CA HIS A 395 -45.98 -13.29 -75.60
C HIS A 395 -45.84 -13.17 -74.08
#